data_AF-A0A7S2NQ92-F1
#
_entry.id   AF-A0A7S2NQ92-F1
#
_cell.length_a   1.000
_cell.length_b   1.000
_cell.length_c   1.000
_cell.angle_alpha   90.00
_cell.angle_beta   90.00
_cell.angle_gamma   90.00
#
_symmetry.space_group_name_H-M   'P 1'
#
loop_
_entity.id
_entity.type
_entity.pdbx_description
1 polymer ?
#
loop_
_entity_poly.entity_id
_entity_poly.type
_entity_poly.pdbx_seq_one_letter_code
_entity_poly.pdbx_strand_id
1 'polypeptide(L)'
;RKPALKVLDYACSRCPQNCERFVDILGIKTLFAAFMGKGVAGKKKNADVDEDEEHIISTIASMFAHLKGARLQRLLGKFTENDFEKIDRLVELHRKYSDRVAACEKRIRQQQLDDDDDFDPYVE
;
A
#
# COMPACT_ATOMS: atom_id res chain seq x y z
N ARG A 1 -2.35 -12.99 -12.93
CA ARG A 1 -2.87 -12.32 -11.71
C ARG A 1 -2.56 -10.82 -11.65
N LYS A 2 -1.57 -10.28 -12.38
CA LYS A 2 -1.15 -8.86 -12.30
C LYS A 2 -2.26 -7.79 -12.37
N PRO A 3 -3.38 -7.93 -13.12
CA PRO A 3 -4.38 -6.85 -13.15
C PRO A 3 -5.39 -6.87 -11.99
N ALA A 4 -5.50 -7.95 -11.20
CA ALA A 4 -6.65 -8.10 -10.31
C ALA A 4 -6.63 -7.15 -9.09
N LEU A 5 -5.48 -7.01 -8.42
CA LEU A 5 -5.34 -6.10 -7.28
C LEU A 5 -5.43 -4.64 -7.72
N LYS A 6 -4.84 -4.32 -8.87
CA LYS A 6 -4.94 -2.99 -9.49
C LYS A 6 -6.39 -2.64 -9.83
N VAL A 7 -7.13 -3.53 -10.49
CA VAL A 7 -8.55 -3.30 -10.80
C VAL A 7 -9.38 -3.14 -9.53
N LEU A 8 -9.11 -3.95 -8.50
CA LEU A 8 -9.78 -3.85 -7.21
C LEU A 8 -9.53 -2.48 -6.55
N ASP A 9 -8.27 -2.05 -6.50
CA ASP A 9 -7.87 -0.75 -5.95
C ASP A 9 -8.65 0.37 -6.64
N TYR A 10 -8.55 0.47 -7.98
CA TYR A 10 -9.28 1.47 -8.76
C TYR A 10 -10.81 1.41 -8.54
N ALA A 11 -11.38 0.21 -8.42
CA ALA A 11 -12.80 0.04 -8.18
C ALA A 11 -13.22 0.54 -6.77
N CYS A 12 -12.33 0.43 -5.78
CA CYS A 12 -12.59 0.84 -4.40
C CYS A 12 -12.22 2.31 -4.10
N SER A 13 -11.26 2.92 -4.81
CA SER A 13 -10.77 4.26 -4.45
C SER A 13 -11.84 5.37 -4.52
N ARG A 14 -12.87 5.22 -5.37
CA ARG A 14 -13.86 6.28 -5.62
C ARG A 14 -15.32 5.80 -5.55
N CYS A 15 -15.57 4.61 -5.03
CA CYS A 15 -16.92 4.04 -4.99
C CYS A 15 -17.20 3.36 -3.64
N PRO A 16 -17.89 4.06 -2.71
CA PRO A 16 -18.31 3.48 -1.43
C PRO A 16 -19.09 2.17 -1.58
N GLN A 17 -19.96 2.09 -2.58
CA GLN A 17 -20.78 0.91 -2.86
C GLN A 17 -19.92 -0.32 -3.19
N ASN A 18 -18.81 -0.13 -3.90
CA ASN A 18 -17.87 -1.21 -4.19
C ASN A 18 -17.14 -1.68 -2.93
N CYS A 19 -16.72 -0.76 -2.05
CA CYS A 19 -16.15 -1.14 -0.75
C CYS A 19 -17.15 -1.95 0.08
N GLU A 20 -18.40 -1.51 0.15
CA GLU A 20 -19.46 -2.21 0.86
C GLU A 20 -19.72 -3.60 0.28
N ARG A 21 -19.87 -3.69 -1.04
CA ARG A 21 -20.12 -4.95 -1.73
C ARG A 21 -18.96 -5.92 -1.54
N PHE A 22 -17.73 -5.43 -1.56
CA PHE A 22 -16.53 -6.24 -1.34
C PHE A 22 -16.53 -6.90 0.05
N VAL A 23 -17.00 -6.20 1.09
CA VAL A 23 -17.19 -6.77 2.43
C VAL A 23 -18.30 -7.83 2.43
N ASP A 24 -19.42 -7.54 1.76
CA ASP A 24 -20.59 -8.40 1.76
C ASP A 24 -20.35 -9.73 1.01
N ILE A 25 -19.44 -9.74 0.01
CA ILE A 25 -19.01 -10.97 -0.70
C ILE A 25 -17.83 -11.69 -0.03
N LEU A 26 -17.52 -11.37 1.23
CA LEU A 26 -16.42 -11.98 2.00
C LEU A 26 -15.01 -11.69 1.43
N GLY A 27 -14.86 -10.62 0.65
CA GLY A 27 -13.58 -10.24 0.03
C GLY A 27 -12.48 -9.88 1.03
N ILE A 28 -12.85 -9.42 2.24
CA ILE A 28 -11.92 -9.06 3.31
C ILE A 28 -10.92 -10.19 3.60
N LYS A 29 -11.38 -11.44 3.70
CA LYS A 29 -10.49 -12.57 4.04
C LYS A 29 -9.37 -12.75 3.01
N THR A 30 -9.71 -12.61 1.74
CA THR A 30 -8.77 -12.74 0.62
C THR A 30 -7.79 -11.56 0.59
N LEU A 31 -8.29 -10.34 0.81
CA LEU A 31 -7.46 -9.13 0.88
C LEU A 31 -6.44 -9.23 2.01
N PHE A 32 -6.84 -9.66 3.21
CA PHE A 32 -5.94 -9.78 4.36
C PHE A 32 -4.98 -10.97 4.25
N ALA A 33 -5.33 -12.03 3.50
CA ALA A 33 -4.36 -13.06 3.15
C ALA A 33 -3.24 -12.47 2.27
N ALA A 34 -3.60 -11.67 1.25
CA ALA A 34 -2.64 -10.99 0.40
C ALA A 34 -1.80 -9.95 1.16
N PHE A 35 -2.41 -9.18 2.07
CA PHE A 35 -1.72 -8.22 2.94
C PHE A 35 -0.62 -8.87 3.80
N MET A 36 -0.87 -10.09 4.28
CA MET A 36 0.12 -10.90 5.02
C MET A 36 1.10 -11.64 4.10
N GLY A 37 1.16 -11.33 2.80
CA GLY A 37 2.01 -11.99 1.81
C GLY A 37 1.60 -13.43 1.44
N LYS A 38 0.46 -13.92 1.94
CA LYS A 38 -0.01 -15.29 1.69
C LYS A 38 -0.66 -15.38 0.31
N GLY A 39 -0.26 -16.39 -0.48
CA GLY A 39 -0.78 -16.60 -1.85
C GLY A 39 -0.01 -15.87 -2.96
N VAL A 40 1.10 -15.21 -2.60
CA VAL A 40 2.09 -14.62 -3.53
C VAL A 40 3.21 -15.61 -3.87
N ALA A 41 3.04 -16.88 -3.51
CA ALA A 41 4.03 -17.96 -3.70
C ALA A 41 4.36 -18.19 -5.20
N GLY A 42 5.44 -17.56 -5.63
CA GLY A 42 6.06 -17.68 -6.94
C GLY A 42 7.28 -16.76 -7.01
N LYS A 43 8.23 -17.03 -7.92
CA LYS A 43 9.37 -16.13 -8.21
C LYS A 43 8.84 -14.82 -8.83
N LYS A 44 8.31 -13.91 -8.01
CA LYS A 44 8.01 -12.54 -8.41
C LYS A 44 9.25 -11.67 -8.24
N LYS A 45 9.40 -10.68 -9.11
CA LYS A 45 10.40 -9.63 -8.94
C LYS A 45 9.99 -8.76 -7.74
N ASN A 46 10.96 -8.22 -7.01
CA ASN A 46 10.68 -7.38 -5.84
C ASN A 46 9.76 -6.19 -6.18
N ALA A 47 9.93 -5.57 -7.36
CA ALA A 47 9.07 -4.49 -7.83
C ALA A 47 7.60 -4.89 -8.02
N ASP A 48 7.32 -6.13 -8.45
CA ASP A 48 5.95 -6.63 -8.60
C ASP A 48 5.29 -6.85 -7.22
N VAL A 49 6.09 -7.18 -6.20
CA VAL A 49 5.61 -7.36 -4.82
C VAL A 49 5.28 -5.99 -4.21
N ASP A 50 6.14 -5.01 -4.44
CA ASP A 50 5.93 -3.64 -3.94
C ASP A 50 4.68 -2.99 -4.56
N GLU A 51 4.43 -3.16 -5.87
CA GLU A 51 3.21 -2.66 -6.52
C GLU A 51 1.95 -3.36 -5.96
N ASP A 52 2.01 -4.69 -5.76
CA ASP A 52 0.90 -5.43 -5.15
C ASP A 52 0.63 -4.94 -3.71
N GLU A 53 1.68 -4.70 -2.90
CA GLU A 53 1.57 -4.16 -1.54
C GLU A 53 0.90 -2.78 -1.54
N GLU A 54 1.31 -1.86 -2.43
CA GLU A 54 0.73 -0.53 -2.57
C GLU A 54 -0.77 -0.58 -2.90
N HIS A 55 -1.17 -1.40 -3.88
CA HIS A 55 -2.58 -1.57 -4.23
C HIS A 55 -3.42 -2.15 -3.08
N ILE A 56 -2.86 -3.08 -2.31
CA ILE A 56 -3.54 -3.66 -1.14
C ILE A 56 -3.74 -2.59 -0.06
N ILE A 57 -2.69 -1.83 0.27
CA ILE A 57 -2.76 -0.77 1.28
C ILE A 57 -3.75 0.33 0.85
N SER A 58 -3.69 0.75 -0.41
CA SER A 58 -4.63 1.73 -0.99
C SER A 58 -6.09 1.24 -0.91
N THR A 59 -6.33 -0.03 -1.23
CA THR A 59 -7.66 -0.65 -1.10
C THR A 59 -8.14 -0.61 0.35
N ILE A 60 -7.30 -1.01 1.32
CA ILE A 60 -7.63 -1.01 2.74
C ILE A 60 -7.94 0.43 3.22
N ALA A 61 -7.12 1.41 2.85
CA ALA A 61 -7.34 2.82 3.18
C ALA A 61 -8.67 3.34 2.62
N SER A 62 -8.99 3.00 1.36
CA SER A 62 -10.25 3.35 0.72
C SER A 62 -11.46 2.73 1.44
N MET A 63 -11.31 1.50 1.96
CA MET A 63 -12.35 0.87 2.77
C MET A 63 -12.55 1.59 4.10
N PHE A 64 -11.48 2.01 4.78
CA PHE A 64 -11.60 2.81 6.02
C PHE A 64 -12.27 4.17 5.78
N ALA A 65 -12.01 4.80 4.63
CA ALA A 65 -12.62 6.08 4.29
C ALA A 65 -14.13 5.99 4.04
N HIS A 66 -14.62 4.86 3.51
CA HIS A 66 -16.00 4.73 3.02
C HIS A 66 -16.91 3.85 3.88
N LEU A 67 -16.39 2.85 4.60
CA LEU A 67 -17.21 1.90 5.35
C LEU A 67 -17.73 2.47 6.68
N LYS A 68 -18.95 2.06 7.04
CA LYS A 68 -19.60 2.45 8.30
C LYS A 68 -20.28 1.24 8.96
N GLY A 69 -20.64 1.40 10.24
CA GLY A 69 -21.42 0.42 11.00
C GLY A 69 -20.79 -0.98 11.02
N ALA A 70 -21.62 -2.00 10.81
CA ALA A 70 -21.18 -3.40 10.88
C ALA A 70 -20.05 -3.77 9.90
N ARG A 71 -20.02 -3.15 8.71
CA ARG A 71 -18.96 -3.41 7.73
C ARG A 71 -17.61 -2.85 8.18
N LEU A 72 -17.60 -1.66 8.78
CA LEU A 72 -16.41 -1.09 9.40
C LEU A 72 -15.93 -1.94 10.58
N GLN A 73 -16.85 -2.42 11.42
CA GLN A 73 -16.50 -3.32 12.53
C GLN A 73 -15.84 -4.62 12.06
N ARG A 74 -16.30 -5.19 10.93
CA ARG A 74 -15.65 -6.36 10.31
C ARG A 74 -14.23 -6.06 9.84
N LEU A 75 -13.98 -4.86 9.29
CA LEU A 75 -12.65 -4.44 8.89
C LEU A 75 -11.75 -4.23 10.11
N LEU A 76 -12.23 -3.53 11.13
CA LEU A 76 -11.51 -3.32 12.39
C LEU A 76 -11.16 -4.64 13.09
N GLY A 77 -12.09 -5.60 13.09
CA GLY A 77 -11.86 -6.92 13.66
C GLY A 77 -10.66 -7.65 13.03
N LYS A 78 -10.30 -7.35 11.77
CA LYS A 78 -9.08 -7.91 11.15
C LYS A 78 -7.80 -7.42 11.79
N PHE A 79 -7.78 -6.23 12.37
CA PHE A 79 -6.60 -5.68 13.02
C PHE A 79 -6.42 -6.16 14.47
N THR A 80 -7.45 -6.76 15.06
CA THR A 80 -7.40 -7.35 16.41
C THR A 80 -7.21 -8.87 16.39
N GLU A 81 -7.15 -9.49 15.20
CA GLU A 81 -6.91 -10.93 15.04
C GLU A 81 -5.47 -11.30 15.39
N ASN A 82 -5.28 -12.49 15.98
CA ASN A 82 -3.98 -13.12 16.23
C ASN A 82 -2.95 -12.18 16.88
N ASP A 83 -3.28 -11.66 18.06
CA ASP A 83 -2.41 -10.75 18.82
C ASP A 83 -1.93 -9.54 18.00
N PHE A 84 -2.86 -8.94 17.25
CA PHE A 84 -2.59 -7.76 16.43
C PHE A 84 -1.54 -7.96 15.33
N GLU A 85 -1.34 -9.17 14.80
CA GLU A 85 -0.31 -9.45 13.77
C GLU A 85 -0.41 -8.54 12.52
N LYS A 86 -1.59 -7.95 12.26
CA LYS A 86 -1.84 -7.03 11.13
C LYS A 86 -1.24 -5.66 11.41
N ILE A 87 -1.24 -5.24 12.68
CA ILE A 87 -0.59 -4.02 13.13
C ILE A 87 0.92 -4.19 13.03
N ASP A 88 1.47 -5.35 13.42
CA ASP A 88 2.90 -5.62 13.24
C ASP A 88 3.31 -5.54 11.76
N ARG A 89 2.55 -6.19 10.88
CA ARG A 89 2.78 -6.12 9.44
C ARG A 89 2.66 -4.69 8.90
N LEU A 90 1.71 -3.91 9.42
CA LEU A 90 1.55 -2.50 9.04
C LEU A 90 2.77 -1.66 9.46
N VAL A 91 3.31 -1.90 10.66
CA VAL A 91 4.52 -1.22 11.15
C VAL A 91 5.75 -1.62 10.33
N GLU A 92 5.87 -2.90 9.96
CA GLU A 92 6.93 -3.39 9.07
C GLU A 92 6.90 -2.67 7.71
N LEU A 93 5.72 -2.62 7.08
CA LEU A 93 5.52 -1.90 5.81
C LEU A 93 5.83 -0.42 5.97
N HIS A 94 5.36 0.21 7.04
CA HIS A 94 5.64 1.62 7.30
C HIS A 94 7.14 1.91 7.36
N ARG A 95 7.92 1.09 8.07
CA ARG A 95 9.39 1.22 8.13
C ARG A 95 10.01 1.04 6.74
N LYS A 96 9.69 -0.06 6.05
CA LYS A 96 10.18 -0.36 4.69
C LYS A 96 9.99 0.82 3.73
N TYR A 97 8.79 1.40 3.69
CA TYR A 97 8.49 2.50 2.77
C TYR A 97 9.03 3.85 3.25
N SER A 98 9.10 4.10 4.57
CA SER A 98 9.73 5.31 5.11
C SER A 98 11.23 5.35 4.79
N ASP A 99 11.94 4.24 4.93
CA ASP A 99 13.36 4.13 4.57
C ASP A 99 13.58 4.40 3.07
N ARG A 100 12.69 3.88 2.21
CA ARG A 100 12.71 4.14 0.76
C ARG A 100 12.50 5.62 0.45
N VAL A 101 11.55 6.28 1.12
CA VAL A 101 11.29 7.72 0.95
C VAL A 101 12.52 8.51 1.37
N ALA A 102 13.08 8.26 2.56
CA ALA A 102 14.27 8.96 3.05
C ALA A 102 15.48 8.79 2.13
N ALA A 103 15.69 7.58 1.59
CA ALA A 103 16.75 7.33 0.60
C ALA A 103 16.51 8.09 -0.71
N CYS A 104 15.26 8.19 -1.16
CA CYS A 104 14.88 8.96 -2.35
C CYS A 104 15.11 10.46 -2.12
N GLU A 105 14.66 11.01 -0.99
CA GLU A 105 14.85 12.41 -0.62
C GLU A 105 16.33 12.78 -0.58
N LYS A 106 17.18 11.92 0.00
CA LYS A 106 18.64 12.13 -0.01
C LYS A 106 19.21 12.18 -1.43
N ARG A 107 18.75 11.31 -2.33
CA ARG A 107 19.20 11.29 -3.73
C ARG A 107 18.77 12.54 -4.48
N ILE A 108 17.51 12.96 -4.31
CA ILE A 108 16.98 14.19 -4.92
C ILE A 108 17.77 15.41 -4.43
N ARG A 109 18.06 15.48 -3.13
CA ARG A 109 18.87 16.56 -2.56
C ARG A 109 20.30 16.58 -3.09
N GLN A 110 20.93 15.42 -3.26
CA GLN A 110 22.27 15.37 -3.83
C GLN A 110 22.28 15.85 -5.29
N GLN A 111 21.30 15.41 -6.10
CA GLN A 111 21.17 15.86 -7.48
C GLN A 111 20.99 17.38 -7.57
N GLN A 112 20.19 17.99 -6.67
CA GLN A 112 20.03 19.44 -6.62
C GLN A 112 21.34 20.17 -6.28
N LEU A 113 22.16 19.62 -5.38
CA LEU A 113 23.47 20.20 -5.06
C LEU A 113 24.45 20.08 -6.23
N ASP A 114 24.48 18.92 -6.88
CA ASP A 114 25.35 18.69 -8.04
C ASP A 114 24.95 19.60 -9.22
N ASP A 115 23.65 19.83 -9.43
CA ASP A 115 23.12 20.74 -10.46
C ASP A 115 23.40 22.23 -10.13
N ASP A 116 23.42 22.61 -8.84
CA ASP A 116 23.74 23.97 -8.38
C ASP A 116 25.25 24.26 -8.43
N ASP A 117 26.11 23.26 -8.20
CA ASP A 117 27.58 23.40 -8.25
C ASP A 117 28.13 23.50 -9.69
N ASP A 118 27.38 23.03 -10.70
CA ASP A 118 27.71 23.17 -12.13
C ASP A 118 27.34 24.55 -12.73
N PHE A 119 26.71 25.45 -11.95
CA PHE A 119 26.47 26.84 -12.33
C PHE A 119 27.73 27.68 -12.10
N ASP A 120 28.61 27.76 -13.09
CA ASP A 120 29.72 28.72 -13.12
C ASP A 120 29.29 30.02 -13.82
N PRO A 121 28.98 31.11 -13.08
CA PRO A 121 28.60 32.39 -13.66
C PRO A 121 29.77 33.15 -14.31
N TYR A 122 30.98 32.59 -14.31
CA TYR A 122 32.20 33.18 -14.87
C TYR A 122 32.75 32.44 -16.10
N VAL A 123 32.00 31.47 -16.68
CA VAL A 123 32.33 30.93 -18.00
C VAL A 123 31.81 31.90 -19.08
N GLU A 124 32.64 32.90 -19.42
CA GLU A 124 32.59 33.61 -20.71
C GLU A 124 33.36 32.84 -21.80
#